data_AF-A0A1Z9QNK8-F1
#
_entry.id   AF-A0A1Z9QNK8-F1
#
_cell.length_a   1.000
_cell.length_b   1.000
_cell.length_c   1.000
_cell.angle_alpha   90.00
_cell.angle_beta   90.00
_cell.angle_gamma   90.00
#
_symmetry.space_group_name_H-M   'P 1'
#
loop_
_entity.id
_entity.type
_entity.pdbx_description
1 polymer ?
#
loop_
_entity_poly.entity_id
_entity_poly.type
_entity_poly.pdbx_seq_one_letter_code
_entity_poly.pdbx_strand_id
1 'polypeptide(L)'
;MNYCKPSLITCTLVLLFINLFVNLGNDGQTTADDSKRKIKSSEHVYWLITTSIKEGQLDALKKINAEMVKNTKNNEPETLTYDWSISADGKKCYFFEHYANSEAVMIHTKTFGEKFAERLLGMIEIDSFEVFGNPDENVQNSLSPLGAKFNSSIGGFSR
;
A
#
# COMPACT_ATOMS: atom_id res chain seq x y z
N MET A 1 12.18 -9.41 -44.94
CA MET A 1 11.69 -8.01 -44.98
C MET A 1 11.22 -7.63 -43.59
N ASN A 2 11.65 -6.58 -42.91
CA ASN A 2 12.83 -5.73 -42.97
C ASN A 2 12.78 -4.96 -41.64
N TYR A 3 13.92 -4.85 -40.96
CA TYR A 3 14.13 -3.85 -39.93
C TYR A 3 13.92 -2.45 -40.53
N CYS A 4 13.28 -1.54 -39.80
CA CYS A 4 13.38 -0.11 -40.08
C CYS A 4 13.39 0.68 -38.76
N LYS A 5 14.59 1.17 -38.40
CA LYS A 5 14.80 2.24 -37.41
C LYS A 5 14.59 3.60 -38.10
N PRO A 6 14.04 4.62 -37.43
CA PRO A 6 14.21 5.99 -37.86
C PRO A 6 15.56 6.55 -37.39
N SER A 7 16.16 7.32 -38.30
CA SER A 7 17.47 7.94 -38.27
C SER A 7 17.57 9.15 -37.34
N LEU A 8 18.78 9.35 -36.79
CA LEU A 8 19.34 10.62 -36.31
C LEU A 8 19.35 11.69 -37.42
N ILE A 9 19.55 12.96 -37.03
CA ILE A 9 19.86 14.21 -37.79
C ILE A 9 18.77 15.25 -37.50
N THR A 10 18.87 16.06 -36.44
CA THR A 10 19.52 17.38 -36.34
C THR A 10 19.16 17.90 -34.93
N CYS A 11 19.99 18.55 -34.12
CA CYS A 11 20.38 19.95 -34.29
C CYS A 11 21.38 20.27 -33.16
N THR A 12 22.62 20.57 -33.53
CA THR A 12 23.68 21.05 -32.63
C THR A 12 23.62 22.57 -32.62
N LEU A 13 23.28 23.19 -31.49
CA LEU A 13 23.45 24.60 -31.09
C LEU A 13 22.46 24.77 -29.92
N VAL A 14 22.87 24.89 -28.65
CA VAL A 14 23.41 26.11 -28.05
C VAL A 14 24.20 25.71 -26.79
N LEU A 15 25.51 25.97 -26.81
CA LEU A 15 26.39 26.05 -25.64
C LEU A 15 26.66 27.53 -25.33
N LEU A 16 26.76 27.83 -24.04
CA LEU A 16 27.47 28.96 -23.42
C LEU A 16 27.00 30.40 -23.71
N PHE A 17 26.22 30.95 -22.78
CA PHE A 17 26.20 32.36 -22.31
C PHE A 17 25.28 32.34 -21.06
N ILE A 18 25.59 32.72 -19.82
CA ILE A 18 26.54 33.63 -19.19
C ILE A 18 26.66 33.20 -17.71
N ASN A 19 27.88 33.21 -17.18
CA ASN A 19 28.19 33.09 -15.75
C ASN A 19 27.93 34.41 -15.00
N LEU A 20 27.69 34.29 -13.69
CA LEU A 20 28.03 35.26 -12.64
C LEU A 20 27.36 36.66 -12.69
N PHE A 21 26.40 36.86 -11.79
CA PHE A 21 26.45 38.02 -10.91
C PHE A 21 26.27 37.55 -9.46
N VAL A 22 27.27 37.86 -8.66
CA VAL A 22 27.39 37.60 -7.23
C VAL A 22 27.01 38.88 -6.48
N ASN A 23 26.32 38.71 -5.35
CA ASN A 23 26.55 39.33 -4.02
C ASN A 23 25.47 40.22 -3.36
N LEU A 24 25.33 39.95 -2.04
CA LEU A 24 24.88 40.78 -0.89
C LEU A 24 23.35 41.03 -0.80
N GLY A 25 22.60 40.50 0.18
CA GLY A 25 22.64 40.80 1.64
C GLY A 25 22.01 42.18 1.91
N ASN A 26 21.10 42.47 2.85
CA ASN A 26 20.43 41.84 4.00
C ASN A 26 19.29 42.81 4.44
N ASP A 27 18.42 42.35 5.36
CA ASP A 27 17.51 43.10 6.26
C ASP A 27 16.13 43.55 5.78
N GLY A 28 15.09 42.99 6.43
CA GLY A 28 13.71 43.47 6.30
C GLY A 28 12.59 42.60 6.87
N GLN A 29 12.75 42.10 8.10
CA GLN A 29 11.70 41.87 9.12
C GLN A 29 10.34 41.23 8.72
N THR A 30 10.20 39.96 9.12
CA THR A 30 9.05 39.31 9.77
C THR A 30 7.65 39.89 9.54
N THR A 31 6.86 39.19 8.73
CA THR A 31 5.44 38.97 9.04
C THR A 31 5.23 37.46 9.15
N ALA A 32 4.73 37.03 10.30
CA ALA A 32 4.27 35.67 10.53
C ALA A 32 3.19 35.35 9.48
N ASP A 33 3.58 34.64 8.42
CA ASP A 33 2.63 34.06 7.48
C ASP A 33 2.20 32.72 8.04
N ASP A 34 0.96 32.72 8.52
CA ASP A 34 0.14 31.60 8.96
C ASP A 34 -0.20 30.71 7.75
N SER A 35 0.85 30.27 7.07
CA SER A 35 0.84 29.31 5.98
C SER A 35 0.36 28.00 6.57
N LYS A 36 -0.98 27.83 6.51
CA LYS A 36 -1.72 26.58 6.70
C LYS A 36 -0.80 25.41 6.48
N ARG A 37 -0.39 24.76 7.58
CA ARG A 37 0.16 23.41 7.54
C ARG A 37 -0.88 22.58 6.81
N LYS A 38 -0.70 22.34 5.50
CA LYS A 38 -1.42 21.32 4.77
C LYS A 38 -1.20 20.07 5.61
N ILE A 39 -2.23 19.64 6.34
CA ILE A 39 -2.17 18.40 7.08
C ILE A 39 -1.87 17.36 5.99
N LYS A 40 -0.64 16.86 5.96
CA LYS A 40 -0.28 15.76 5.08
C LYS A 40 -1.22 14.63 5.46
N SER A 41 -2.12 14.26 4.55
CA SER A 41 -2.97 13.09 4.73
C SER A 41 -2.06 11.91 5.07
N SER A 42 -2.49 11.08 6.02
CA SER A 42 -1.80 9.85 6.35
C SER A 42 -1.57 9.04 5.07
N GLU A 43 -0.34 8.57 4.83
CA GLU A 43 -0.02 7.71 3.69
C GLU A 43 -0.47 6.26 3.94
N HIS A 44 -0.81 5.93 5.18
CA HIS A 44 -1.10 4.58 5.61
C HIS A 44 -2.33 4.00 4.91
N VAL A 45 -2.28 2.68 4.69
CA VAL A 45 -3.41 1.89 4.22
C VAL A 45 -3.61 0.75 5.20
N TYR A 46 -4.84 0.50 5.61
CA TYR A 46 -5.14 -0.62 6.50
C TYR A 46 -6.51 -1.19 6.18
N TRP A 47 -6.72 -2.45 6.53
CA TRP A 47 -7.97 -3.11 6.26
C TRP A 47 -8.40 -4.08 7.35
N LEU A 48 -9.69 -4.38 7.31
CA LEU A 48 -10.27 -5.52 7.98
C LEU A 48 -10.97 -6.39 6.94
N ILE A 49 -10.52 -7.64 6.84
CA ILE A 49 -11.21 -8.67 6.07
C ILE A 49 -11.92 -9.59 7.07
N THR A 50 -13.22 -9.77 6.90
CA THR A 50 -13.98 -10.80 7.63
C THR A 50 -14.22 -11.98 6.71
N THR A 51 -13.98 -13.18 7.20
CA THR A 51 -14.08 -14.41 6.40
C THR A 51 -14.81 -15.48 7.17
N SER A 52 -15.51 -16.34 6.43
CA SER A 52 -16.00 -17.62 6.90
C SER A 52 -14.97 -18.70 6.60
N ILE A 53 -14.63 -19.52 7.60
CA ILE A 53 -13.70 -20.63 7.47
C ILE A 53 -14.47 -21.84 6.96
N LYS A 54 -14.02 -22.45 5.86
CA LYS A 54 -14.67 -23.66 5.32
C LYS A 54 -14.53 -24.82 6.29
N GLU A 55 -15.50 -25.72 6.26
CA GLU A 55 -15.55 -26.88 7.15
C GLU A 55 -14.24 -27.69 7.09
N GLY A 56 -13.70 -28.05 8.26
CA GLY A 56 -12.46 -28.81 8.39
C GLY A 56 -11.16 -28.04 8.12
N GLN A 57 -11.21 -26.76 7.72
CA GLN A 57 -10.02 -26.01 7.30
C GLN A 57 -9.32 -25.22 8.41
N LEU A 58 -9.84 -25.20 9.64
CA LEU A 58 -9.28 -24.39 10.73
C LEU A 58 -7.78 -24.67 10.99
N ASP A 59 -7.37 -25.94 11.01
CA ASP A 59 -5.96 -26.28 11.26
C ASP A 59 -5.07 -25.98 10.05
N ALA A 60 -5.59 -26.11 8.83
CA ALA A 60 -4.87 -25.71 7.62
C ALA A 60 -4.67 -24.19 7.58
N LEU A 61 -5.70 -23.42 7.98
CA LEU A 61 -5.66 -21.98 8.10
C LEU A 61 -4.60 -21.52 9.11
N LYS A 62 -4.54 -22.16 10.29
CA LYS A 62 -3.49 -21.86 11.29
C LYS A 62 -2.08 -22.13 10.77
N LYS A 63 -1.90 -23.20 9.98
CA LYS A 63 -0.60 -23.54 9.39
C LYS A 63 -0.16 -22.52 8.34
N ILE A 64 -1.06 -22.13 7.42
CA ILE A 64 -0.73 -21.11 6.41
C ILE A 64 -0.53 -19.74 7.05
N ASN A 65 -1.28 -19.40 8.11
CA ASN A 65 -1.03 -18.18 8.89
C ASN A 65 0.42 -18.11 9.39
N ALA A 66 0.92 -19.18 10.02
CA ALA A 66 2.29 -19.20 10.53
C ALA A 66 3.35 -19.03 9.42
N GLU A 67 3.09 -19.61 8.24
CA GLU A 67 3.93 -19.46 7.05
C GLU A 67 3.92 -18.03 6.52
N MET A 68 2.73 -17.44 6.38
CA MET A 68 2.54 -16.07 5.89
C MET A 68 3.12 -15.04 6.84
N VAL A 69 2.84 -15.13 8.15
CA VAL A 69 3.45 -14.27 9.19
C VAL A 69 4.97 -14.29 9.08
N LYS A 70 5.58 -15.47 8.92
CA LYS A 70 7.03 -15.59 8.76
C LYS A 70 7.53 -14.92 7.48
N ASN A 71 6.82 -15.11 6.36
CA ASN A 71 7.19 -14.47 5.08
C ASN A 71 7.08 -12.95 5.18
N THR A 72 5.93 -12.42 5.62
CA THR A 72 5.68 -10.98 5.75
C THR A 72 6.72 -10.34 6.67
N LYS A 73 6.93 -10.89 7.86
CA LYS A 73 7.90 -10.34 8.84
C LYS A 73 9.33 -10.27 8.29
N ASN A 74 9.73 -11.20 7.43
CA ASN A 74 11.10 -11.26 6.91
C ASN A 74 11.32 -10.40 5.66
N ASN A 75 10.27 -10.11 4.89
CA ASN A 75 10.40 -9.55 3.54
C ASN A 75 9.64 -8.24 3.32
N GLU A 76 8.72 -7.88 4.22
CA GLU A 76 7.81 -6.74 4.06
C GLU A 76 7.94 -5.79 5.26
N PRO A 77 9.05 -5.04 5.38
CA PRO A 77 9.34 -4.21 6.55
C PRO A 77 8.33 -3.06 6.77
N GLU A 78 7.62 -2.66 5.72
CA GLU A 78 6.60 -1.61 5.75
C GLU A 78 5.18 -2.14 6.05
N THR A 79 5.06 -3.44 6.35
CA THR A 79 3.86 -4.03 6.96
C THR A 79 3.92 -3.81 8.48
N LEU A 80 3.19 -2.80 8.95
CA LEU A 80 3.20 -2.32 10.33
C LEU A 80 2.39 -3.19 11.28
N THR A 81 1.33 -3.82 10.79
CA THR A 81 0.53 -4.80 11.55
C THR A 81 0.09 -5.91 10.61
N TYR A 82 0.20 -7.14 11.09
CA TYR A 82 -0.23 -8.34 10.38
C TYR A 82 -0.82 -9.30 11.39
N ASP A 83 -2.13 -9.20 11.62
CA ASP A 83 -2.80 -9.89 12.71
C ASP A 83 -4.07 -10.61 12.23
N TRP A 84 -4.16 -11.88 12.60
CA TRP A 84 -5.23 -12.78 12.22
C TRP A 84 -5.90 -13.30 13.48
N SER A 85 -7.18 -12.97 13.63
CA SER A 85 -8.00 -13.40 14.77
C SER A 85 -9.05 -14.42 14.33
N ILE A 86 -9.43 -15.33 15.22
CA ILE A 86 -10.45 -16.35 14.95
C ILE A 86 -11.60 -16.16 15.95
N SER A 87 -12.85 -16.33 15.50
CA SER A 87 -14.02 -16.26 16.38
C SER A 87 -13.99 -17.37 17.44
N ALA A 88 -14.69 -17.16 18.57
CA ALA A 88 -14.71 -18.13 19.67
C ALA A 88 -15.20 -19.53 19.26
N ASP A 89 -16.08 -19.61 18.26
CA ASP A 89 -16.60 -20.87 17.70
C ASP A 89 -15.72 -21.46 16.58
N GLY A 90 -14.62 -20.80 16.22
CA GLY A 90 -13.68 -21.27 15.19
C GLY A 90 -14.20 -21.19 13.76
N LYS A 91 -15.31 -20.48 13.50
CA LYS A 91 -15.95 -20.43 12.18
C LYS A 91 -15.60 -19.20 11.35
N LYS A 92 -15.09 -18.13 11.96
CA LYS A 92 -14.66 -16.92 11.25
C LYS A 92 -13.20 -16.64 11.49
N CYS A 93 -12.56 -16.07 10.47
CA CYS A 93 -11.26 -15.45 10.61
C CYS A 93 -11.31 -13.98 10.19
N TYR A 94 -10.59 -13.14 10.93
CA TYR A 94 -10.49 -11.71 10.72
C TYR A 94 -9.04 -11.37 10.40
N PHE A 95 -8.79 -10.76 9.25
CA PHE A 95 -7.46 -10.27 8.87
C PHE A 95 -7.41 -8.77 9.08
N PHE A 96 -6.66 -8.34 10.09
CA PHE A 96 -6.34 -6.93 10.29
C PHE A 96 -4.90 -6.68 9.86
N GLU A 97 -4.73 -5.84 8.86
CA GLU A 97 -3.41 -5.55 8.30
C GLU A 97 -3.27 -4.05 8.08
N HIS A 98 -2.07 -3.55 8.35
CA HIS A 98 -1.76 -2.13 8.32
C HIS A 98 -0.40 -1.92 7.68
N TYR A 99 -0.36 -1.05 6.69
CA TYR A 99 0.77 -0.77 5.83
C TYR A 99 1.14 0.70 5.92
N ALA A 100 2.44 0.98 5.83
CA ALA A 100 2.94 2.35 5.88
C ALA A 100 2.48 3.21 4.69
N ASN A 101 2.26 2.59 3.53
CA ASN A 101 1.86 3.26 2.29
C ASN A 101 1.29 2.28 1.24
N SER A 102 0.81 2.82 0.13
CA SER A 102 0.28 2.06 -1.02
C SER A 102 1.31 1.15 -1.68
N GLU A 103 2.59 1.52 -1.70
CA GLU A 103 3.65 0.66 -2.28
C GLU A 103 3.81 -0.63 -1.47
N ALA A 104 3.79 -0.54 -0.13
CA ALA A 104 3.83 -1.70 0.76
C ALA A 104 2.63 -2.64 0.52
N VAL A 105 1.43 -2.09 0.28
CA VAL A 105 0.25 -2.88 -0.10
C VAL A 105 0.50 -3.64 -1.40
N MET A 106 1.06 -2.99 -2.42
CA MET A 106 1.31 -3.64 -3.72
C MET A 106 2.37 -4.74 -3.64
N ILE A 107 3.39 -4.57 -2.79
CA ILE A 107 4.37 -5.64 -2.48
C ILE A 107 3.66 -6.82 -1.81
N HIS A 108 2.79 -6.54 -0.83
CA HIS A 108 2.04 -7.56 -0.13
C HIS A 108 1.10 -8.33 -1.07
N THR A 109 0.26 -7.64 -1.86
CA THR A 109 -0.71 -8.27 -2.76
C THR A 109 -0.03 -9.10 -3.84
N LYS A 110 1.11 -8.64 -4.38
CA LYS A 110 1.93 -9.42 -5.30
C LYS A 110 2.45 -10.70 -4.65
N THR A 111 3.07 -10.59 -3.47
CA THR A 111 3.63 -11.73 -2.74
C THR A 111 2.53 -12.73 -2.36
N PHE A 112 1.39 -12.23 -1.90
CA PHE A 112 0.19 -13.01 -1.60
C PHE A 112 -0.30 -13.79 -2.83
N GLY A 113 -0.48 -13.09 -3.96
CA GLY A 113 -0.92 -13.69 -5.22
C GLY A 113 0.01 -14.81 -5.70
N GLU A 114 1.32 -14.59 -5.64
CA GLU A 114 2.32 -15.53 -6.14
C GLU A 114 2.52 -16.78 -5.25
N LYS A 115 2.31 -16.65 -3.93
CA LYS A 115 2.70 -17.71 -2.98
C LYS A 115 1.53 -18.37 -2.25
N PHE A 116 0.47 -17.63 -1.98
CA PHE A 116 -0.50 -18.01 -0.93
C PHE A 116 -1.96 -18.00 -1.38
N ALA A 117 -2.31 -17.21 -2.40
CA ALA A 117 -3.70 -16.95 -2.77
C ALA A 117 -4.53 -18.21 -3.01
N GLU A 118 -4.04 -19.16 -3.83
CA GLU A 118 -4.77 -20.40 -4.12
C GLU A 118 -5.08 -21.20 -2.85
N ARG A 119 -4.09 -21.36 -1.97
CA ARG A 119 -4.24 -22.12 -0.72
C ARG A 119 -5.17 -21.40 0.25
N LEU A 120 -4.97 -20.10 0.49
CA LEU A 120 -5.77 -19.35 1.46
C LEU A 120 -7.22 -19.22 1.01
N LEU A 121 -7.47 -18.80 -0.24
CA LEU A 121 -8.82 -18.65 -0.79
C LEU A 121 -9.53 -20.01 -0.97
N GLY A 122 -8.76 -21.09 -1.08
CA GLY A 122 -9.26 -22.46 -0.98
C GLY A 122 -9.85 -22.80 0.40
N MET A 123 -9.41 -22.17 1.48
CA MET A 123 -9.79 -22.49 2.87
C MET A 123 -10.90 -21.60 3.45
N ILE A 124 -11.19 -20.47 2.82
CA ILE A 124 -12.08 -19.43 3.34
C ILE A 124 -13.07 -18.92 2.29
N GLU A 125 -14.09 -18.21 2.74
CA GLU A 125 -14.97 -17.36 1.95
C GLU A 125 -14.88 -15.94 2.50
N ILE A 126 -14.75 -14.93 1.63
CA ILE A 126 -14.65 -13.53 2.04
C ILE A 126 -16.07 -12.99 2.27
N ASP A 127 -16.40 -12.66 3.52
CA ASP A 127 -17.68 -12.05 3.89
C ASP A 127 -17.67 -10.53 3.63
N SER A 128 -16.56 -9.87 3.97
CA SER A 128 -16.38 -8.42 3.78
C SER A 128 -14.91 -8.05 3.67
N PHE A 129 -14.61 -7.00 2.92
CA PHE A 129 -13.28 -6.41 2.81
C PHE A 129 -13.39 -4.89 2.88
N GLU A 130 -13.07 -4.32 4.04
CA GLU A 130 -13.14 -2.88 4.30
C GLU A 130 -11.73 -2.29 4.37
N VAL A 131 -11.44 -1.34 3.48
CA VAL A 131 -10.15 -0.66 3.34
C VAL A 131 -10.29 0.78 3.82
N PHE A 132 -9.26 1.25 4.52
CA PHE A 132 -9.20 2.57 5.16
C PHE A 132 -7.83 3.22 4.90
N GLY A 133 -7.71 4.50 5.27
CA GLY A 133 -6.50 5.28 5.07
C GLY A 133 -6.54 6.05 3.76
N ASN A 134 -5.42 6.10 3.04
CA ASN A 134 -5.30 6.84 1.79
C ASN A 134 -4.72 5.98 0.65
N PRO A 135 -5.40 4.87 0.25
CA PRO A 135 -4.93 4.03 -0.84
C PRO A 135 -4.95 4.79 -2.18
N ASP A 136 -3.88 4.64 -2.95
CA ASP A 136 -3.80 5.20 -4.30
C ASP A 136 -4.67 4.42 -5.30
N GLU A 137 -4.72 4.90 -6.55
CA GLU A 137 -5.50 4.25 -7.60
C GLU A 137 -5.01 2.82 -7.92
N ASN A 138 -3.71 2.53 -7.77
CA ASN A 138 -3.18 1.20 -8.02
C ASN A 138 -3.71 0.19 -6.99
N VAL A 139 -3.69 0.57 -5.72
CA VAL A 139 -4.26 -0.23 -4.63
C VAL A 139 -5.76 -0.39 -4.84
N GLN A 140 -6.47 0.69 -5.16
CA GLN A 140 -7.91 0.63 -5.39
C GLN A 140 -8.26 -0.34 -6.53
N ASN A 141 -7.56 -0.24 -7.67
CA ASN A 141 -7.76 -1.13 -8.81
C ASN A 141 -7.38 -2.58 -8.50
N SER A 142 -6.33 -2.81 -7.72
CA SER A 142 -5.87 -4.16 -7.34
C SER A 142 -6.84 -4.86 -6.39
N LEU A 143 -7.47 -4.13 -5.46
CA LEU A 143 -8.32 -4.72 -4.42
C LEU A 143 -9.81 -4.77 -4.81
N SER A 144 -10.26 -3.91 -5.72
CA SER A 144 -11.66 -3.86 -6.16
C SER A 144 -12.21 -5.21 -6.67
N PRO A 145 -11.47 -6.04 -7.44
CA PRO A 145 -11.96 -7.35 -7.87
C PRO A 145 -12.25 -8.33 -6.74
N LEU A 146 -11.70 -8.09 -5.54
CA LEU A 146 -11.96 -8.88 -4.33
C LEU A 146 -13.16 -8.37 -3.54
N GLY A 147 -13.89 -7.38 -4.06
CA GLY A 147 -15.04 -6.76 -3.39
C GLY A 147 -14.65 -5.75 -2.31
N ALA A 148 -13.43 -5.22 -2.34
CA ALA A 148 -12.97 -4.21 -1.40
C ALA A 148 -13.84 -2.95 -1.45
N LYS A 149 -14.17 -2.42 -0.27
CA LYS A 149 -14.85 -1.14 -0.10
C LYS A 149 -13.89 -0.14 0.53
N PHE A 150 -13.84 1.06 -0.02
CA PHE A 150 -12.91 2.11 0.40
C PHE A 150 -13.63 3.14 1.26
N ASN A 151 -13.08 3.39 2.46
CA ASN A 151 -13.69 4.23 3.47
C ASN A 151 -12.81 5.46 3.77
N SER A 152 -13.43 6.63 3.89
CA SER A 152 -12.74 7.90 4.18
C SER A 152 -12.68 8.18 5.68
N SER A 153 -11.53 8.63 6.17
CA SER A 153 -11.38 9.07 7.56
C SER A 153 -12.07 10.41 7.82
N ILE A 154 -12.71 10.53 8.98
CA ILE A 154 -13.24 11.80 9.52
C ILE A 154 -12.33 12.42 10.60
N GLY A 155 -11.18 11.79 10.89
CA GLY A 155 -10.24 12.16 11.95
C GLY A 155 -9.93 11.01 12.92
N GLY A 156 -8.81 11.11 13.65
CA GLY A 156 -8.35 10.10 14.61
C GLY A 156 -6.84 10.19 14.89
N PHE A 157 -6.31 9.29 15.72
CA PHE A 157 -4.86 9.12 15.92
C PHE A 157 -4.49 7.63 16.10
N SER A 158 -3.27 7.29 15.70
CA SER A 158 -2.59 6.03 15.99
C SER A 158 -1.22 6.36 16.61
N ARG A 159 -0.61 5.47 17.38
CA ARG A 159 0.65 5.69 18.10
C ARG A 159 1.68 4.63 17.78
#